data_AF-A0A7V7NSH9-F1
#
_entry.id   AF-A0A7V7NSH9-F1
#
_cell.length_a   1.000
_cell.length_b   1.000
_cell.length_c   1.000
_cell.angle_alpha   90.00
_cell.angle_beta   90.00
_cell.angle_gamma   90.00
#
_symmetry.space_group_name_H-M   'P 1'
#
loop_
_entity.id
_entity.type
_entity.pdbx_description
1 polymer ?
#
loop_
_entity_poly.entity_id
_entity_poly.type
_entity_poly.pdbx_seq_one_letter_code
_entity_poly.pdbx_strand_id
1 'polypeptide(L)'
;MKRGYSLQSTIRDQLEQDFIKFRDQEGLSDAEATRQLLTLALRIKLNESDDDRPSNRELLEETYRRVRQVQGVLNLNLAHSFDGERYYKNKSDSIEQRKSNTALVDKVVDEYLSGEKKG
;
A
#
# COMPACT_ATOMS: atom_id res chain seq x y z
N MET A 1 17.51 38.33 -3.49
CA MET A 1 17.57 36.85 -3.64
C MET A 1 17.72 36.24 -2.24
N LYS A 2 16.73 35.49 -1.75
CA LYS A 2 16.93 34.68 -0.53
C LYS A 2 17.92 33.56 -0.88
N ARG A 3 19.01 33.45 -0.11
CA ARG A 3 19.96 32.33 -0.23
C ARG A 3 19.21 31.01 0.00
N GLY A 4 19.53 29.99 -0.80
CA GLY A 4 19.07 28.62 -0.53
C GLY A 4 19.57 28.14 0.83
N TYR A 5 18.78 27.31 1.51
CA TYR A 5 19.16 26.67 2.75
C TYR A 5 19.84 25.34 2.44
N SER A 6 21.13 25.22 2.75
CA SER A 6 21.89 23.99 2.51
C SER A 6 21.68 23.00 3.64
N LEU A 7 21.21 21.81 3.30
CA LEU A 7 21.10 20.67 4.21
C LEU A 7 22.26 19.71 3.93
N GLN A 8 22.98 19.32 4.98
CA GLN A 8 23.95 18.21 4.94
C GLN A 8 23.48 17.12 5.88
N SER A 9 23.35 15.91 5.35
CA SER A 9 22.99 14.72 6.12
C SER A 9 23.66 13.50 5.49
N THR A 10 23.94 12.49 6.32
CA THR A 10 24.40 11.19 5.86
C THR A 10 23.24 10.21 5.91
N ILE A 11 22.98 9.52 4.79
CA ILE A 11 22.12 8.35 4.74
C ILE A 11 23.00 7.10 4.83
N ARG A 12 22.51 6.04 5.48
CA ARG A 12 23.26 4.79 5.71
C ARG A 12 22.33 3.59 5.56
N ASP A 13 22.94 2.42 5.41
CA ASP A 13 22.28 1.12 5.42
C ASP A 13 21.17 1.05 4.35
N GLN A 14 19.98 0.57 4.71
CA GLN A 14 18.87 0.40 3.77
C GLN A 14 18.47 1.72 3.08
N LEU A 15 18.52 2.84 3.81
CA LEU A 15 18.15 4.15 3.27
C LEU A 15 19.10 4.60 2.15
N GLU A 16 20.38 4.26 2.25
CA GLU A 16 21.35 4.50 1.19
C GLU A 16 21.03 3.66 -0.05
N GLN A 17 20.74 2.37 0.12
CA GLN A 17 20.41 1.48 -0.99
C GLN A 17 19.14 1.91 -1.72
N ASP A 18 18.09 2.24 -0.97
CA ASP A 18 16.80 2.67 -1.52
C ASP A 18 16.94 4.02 -2.25
N PHE A 19 17.74 4.94 -1.71
CA PHE A 19 18.02 6.23 -2.35
C PHE A 19 18.76 6.05 -3.68
N ILE A 20 19.83 5.23 -3.71
CA ILE A 20 20.59 4.94 -4.93
C ILE A 20 19.68 4.32 -5.98
N LYS A 21 18.86 3.33 -5.58
CA LYS A 21 17.91 2.68 -6.49
C LYS A 21 16.93 3.69 -7.10
N PHE A 22 16.30 4.53 -6.29
CA PHE A 22 15.37 5.55 -6.77
C PHE A 22 16.05 6.54 -7.73
N ARG A 23 17.23 7.07 -7.34
CA ARG A 23 17.99 8.00 -8.16
C ARG A 23 18.32 7.41 -9.53
N ASP A 24 18.80 6.18 -9.56
CA ASP A 24 19.26 5.52 -10.78
C ASP A 24 18.08 5.17 -11.70
N GLN A 25 16.95 4.72 -11.13
CA GLN A 25 15.73 4.44 -11.89
C GLN A 25 15.15 5.68 -12.57
N GLU A 26 15.21 6.83 -11.89
CA GLU A 26 14.67 8.09 -12.40
C GLU A 26 15.71 8.90 -13.21
N GLY A 27 16.95 8.42 -13.31
CA GLY A 27 18.03 9.10 -14.04
C GLY A 27 18.39 10.47 -13.46
N LEU A 28 18.32 10.62 -12.13
CA LEU A 28 18.48 11.89 -11.43
C LEU A 28 19.89 12.09 -10.86
N SER A 29 20.28 13.34 -10.62
CA SER A 29 21.40 13.64 -9.71
C SER A 29 21.00 13.44 -8.25
N ASP A 30 21.98 13.22 -7.36
CA ASP A 30 21.74 13.12 -5.91
C ASP A 30 20.95 14.32 -5.37
N ALA A 31 21.26 15.52 -5.87
CA ALA A 31 20.61 16.75 -5.46
C ALA A 31 19.14 16.82 -5.92
N GLU A 32 18.83 16.31 -7.10
CA GLU A 32 17.46 16.23 -7.62
C GLU A 32 16.64 15.17 -6.90
N ALA A 33 17.19 13.97 -6.75
CA ALA A 33 16.56 12.89 -6.00
C ALA A 33 16.25 13.32 -4.56
N THR A 34 17.21 13.96 -3.88
CA THR A 34 17.02 14.51 -2.53
C THR A 34 15.91 15.55 -2.49
N ARG A 35 15.90 16.50 -3.45
CA ARG A 35 14.86 17.54 -3.51
C ARG A 35 13.47 16.93 -3.72
N GLN A 36 13.33 15.96 -4.62
CA GLN A 36 12.05 15.33 -4.90
C GLN A 36 11.53 14.55 -3.68
N LEU A 37 12.37 13.72 -3.07
CA LEU A 37 12.00 12.92 -1.89
C LEU A 37 11.67 13.82 -0.69
N LEU A 38 12.48 14.86 -0.44
CA LEU A 38 12.22 15.82 0.63
C LEU A 38 10.92 16.59 0.39
N THR A 39 10.65 16.97 -0.86
CA THR A 39 9.39 17.64 -1.23
C THR A 39 8.19 16.72 -0.99
N LEU A 40 8.28 15.44 -1.37
CA LEU A 40 7.23 14.46 -1.13
C LEU A 40 7.00 14.26 0.37
N ALA A 41 8.06 14.06 1.15
CA ALA A 41 7.98 13.88 2.60
C ALA A 41 7.34 15.10 3.28
N LEU A 42 7.76 16.31 2.90
CA LEU A 42 7.17 17.54 3.42
C LEU A 42 5.71 17.71 2.99
N ARG A 43 5.33 17.37 1.75
CA ARG A 43 3.90 17.36 1.37
C ARG A 43 3.11 16.40 2.23
N ILE A 44 3.59 15.18 2.48
CA ILE A 44 2.88 14.24 3.36
C ILE A 44 2.76 14.78 4.78
N LYS A 45 3.84 15.37 5.32
CA LYS A 45 3.87 15.84 6.72
C LYS A 45 3.21 17.19 6.96
N LEU A 46 3.16 18.05 5.94
CA LEU A 46 2.58 19.40 6.03
C LEU A 46 1.17 19.47 5.39
N ASN A 47 0.84 18.65 4.39
CA ASN A 47 -0.55 18.56 3.90
C ASN A 47 -1.47 17.81 4.87
N GLU A 48 -0.96 17.17 5.93
CA GLU A 48 -1.79 16.78 7.07
C GLU A 48 -2.49 17.99 7.74
N SER A 49 -2.07 19.24 7.46
CA SER A 49 -2.67 20.45 8.06
C SER A 49 -3.45 21.38 7.11
N ASP A 50 -3.38 21.25 5.78
CA ASP A 50 -3.90 22.30 4.85
C ASP A 50 -4.60 21.80 3.55
N ASP A 51 -4.92 20.51 3.41
CA ASP A 51 -5.62 19.97 2.22
C ASP A 51 -6.99 19.39 2.62
N ASP A 52 -8.08 19.85 2.01
CA ASP A 52 -9.46 19.33 2.27
C ASP A 52 -9.65 17.87 1.79
N ARG A 53 -8.64 17.29 1.15
CA ARG A 53 -8.64 15.88 0.73
C ARG A 53 -8.20 14.99 1.88
N PRO A 54 -8.83 13.80 2.05
CA PRO A 54 -8.43 12.85 3.09
C PRO A 54 -6.94 12.52 2.98
N SER A 55 -6.23 12.64 4.10
CA SER A 55 -4.83 12.24 4.22
C SER A 55 -4.68 10.74 3.91
N ASN A 56 -3.46 10.32 3.55
CA ASN A 56 -3.16 8.90 3.34
C ASN A 56 -3.52 8.04 4.58
N ARG A 57 -3.40 8.63 5.78
CA ARG A 57 -3.81 7.99 7.02
C ARG A 57 -5.32 7.82 7.09
N GLU A 58 -6.09 8.86 6.80
CA GLU A 58 -7.57 8.79 6.80
C GLU A 58 -8.08 7.81 5.74
N LEU A 59 -7.47 7.77 4.56
CA LEU A 59 -7.79 6.78 3.52
C LEU A 59 -7.49 5.35 3.99
N LEU A 60 -6.38 5.13 4.69
CA LEU A 60 -6.04 3.82 5.25
C LEU A 60 -7.01 3.42 6.36
N GLU A 61 -7.35 4.35 7.27
CA GLU A 61 -8.31 4.12 8.34
C GLU A 61 -9.70 3.78 7.80
N GLU A 62 -10.16 4.46 6.74
CA GLU A 62 -11.45 4.16 6.12
C GLU A 62 -11.44 2.84 5.34
N THR A 63 -10.33 2.53 4.68
CA THR A 63 -10.12 1.20 4.06
C THR A 63 -10.20 0.10 5.12
N TYR A 64 -9.57 0.28 6.28
CA TYR A 64 -9.63 -0.67 7.38
C TYR A 64 -11.07 -0.83 7.93
N ARG A 65 -11.79 0.28 8.14
CA ARG A 65 -13.20 0.27 8.56
C ARG A 65 -14.08 -0.48 7.57
N ARG A 66 -13.90 -0.24 6.27
CA ARG A 66 -14.65 -0.92 5.22
C ARG A 66 -14.37 -2.42 5.19
N VAL A 67 -13.10 -2.83 5.29
CA VAL A 67 -12.74 -4.26 5.38
C VAL A 67 -13.39 -4.93 6.58
N ARG A 68 -13.38 -4.28 7.76
CA ARG A 68 -14.06 -4.78 8.98
C ARG A 68 -15.56 -4.95 8.78
N GLN A 69 -16.23 -3.99 8.13
CA GLN A 69 -17.66 -4.09 7.81
C GLN A 69 -17.96 -5.25 6.86
N VAL A 70 -17.16 -5.41 5.79
CA VAL A 70 -17.30 -6.52 4.85
C VAL A 70 -17.11 -7.86 5.56
N GLN A 71 -16.11 -8.00 6.43
CA GLN A 71 -15.95 -9.19 7.27
C GLN A 71 -17.16 -9.45 8.18
N GLY A 72 -17.74 -8.41 8.78
CA GLY A 72 -18.97 -8.52 9.57
C GLY A 72 -20.15 -9.07 8.77
N VAL A 73 -20.37 -8.55 7.57
CA VAL A 73 -21.44 -9.02 6.66
C VAL A 73 -21.20 -10.47 6.23
N LEU A 74 -19.95 -10.83 5.88
CA LEU A 74 -19.60 -12.21 5.53
C LEU A 74 -19.88 -13.18 6.69
N ASN A 75 -19.56 -12.80 7.93
CA ASN A 75 -19.82 -13.62 9.10
C ASN A 75 -21.32 -13.77 9.39
N LEU A 76 -22.11 -12.71 9.22
CA LEU A 76 -23.58 -12.77 9.36
C LEU A 76 -24.19 -13.68 8.29
N ASN A 77 -23.78 -13.53 7.04
CA ASN A 77 -24.22 -14.42 5.96
C ASN A 77 -23.88 -15.87 6.28
N LEU A 78 -22.63 -16.15 6.71
CA LEU A 78 -22.25 -17.48 7.14
C LEU A 78 -23.17 -17.98 8.26
N ALA A 79 -23.39 -17.19 9.33
CA ALA A 79 -24.24 -17.60 10.45
C ALA A 79 -25.69 -17.92 10.03
N HIS A 80 -26.23 -17.18 9.06
CA HIS A 80 -27.60 -17.40 8.57
C HIS A 80 -27.72 -18.52 7.53
N SER A 81 -26.68 -18.78 6.74
CA SER A 81 -26.71 -19.75 5.63
C SER A 81 -25.83 -20.98 5.87
N PHE A 82 -25.34 -21.20 7.09
CA PHE A 82 -24.42 -22.30 7.39
C PHE A 82 -25.15 -23.65 7.36
N ASP A 83 -24.76 -24.46 6.39
CA ASP A 83 -25.11 -25.88 6.29
C ASP A 83 -23.87 -26.70 6.65
N GLY A 84 -23.87 -27.28 7.84
CA GLY A 84 -22.73 -28.04 8.37
C GLY A 84 -22.39 -29.27 7.54
N GLU A 85 -23.39 -30.01 7.07
CA GLU A 85 -23.18 -31.25 6.32
C GLU A 85 -22.53 -30.95 4.97
N ARG A 86 -23.06 -29.96 4.24
CA ARG A 86 -22.47 -29.50 2.98
C ARG A 86 -21.10 -28.86 3.17
N TYR A 87 -20.89 -28.13 4.27
CA TYR A 87 -19.60 -27.52 4.60
C TYR A 87 -18.49 -28.55 4.77
N TYR A 88 -18.71 -29.60 5.57
CA TYR A 88 -17.68 -30.64 5.79
C TYR A 88 -17.45 -31.48 4.54
N LYS A 89 -18.51 -31.79 3.78
CA LYS A 89 -18.42 -32.55 2.52
C LYS A 89 -17.56 -31.83 1.48
N ASN A 90 -17.70 -30.51 1.35
CA ASN A 90 -17.00 -29.70 0.34
C ASN A 90 -15.75 -28.99 0.88
N LYS A 91 -15.35 -29.29 2.13
CA LYS A 91 -14.28 -28.56 2.82
C LYS A 91 -12.97 -28.62 2.05
N SER A 92 -12.61 -29.80 1.54
CA SER A 92 -11.41 -30.04 0.72
C SER A 92 -11.36 -29.10 -0.48
N ASP A 93 -12.37 -29.18 -1.34
CA ASP A 93 -12.45 -28.42 -2.58
C ASP A 93 -12.49 -26.90 -2.30
N SER A 94 -13.14 -26.50 -1.22
CA SER A 94 -13.18 -25.09 -0.79
C SER A 94 -11.82 -24.55 -0.34
N ILE A 95 -10.92 -25.41 0.18
CA ILE A 95 -9.57 -25.01 0.58
C ILE A 95 -8.72 -24.83 -0.67
N GLU A 96 -8.83 -25.73 -1.63
CA GLU A 96 -8.10 -25.66 -2.90
C GLU A 96 -8.53 -24.44 -3.72
N GLN A 97 -9.83 -24.20 -3.83
CA GLN A 97 -10.36 -23.02 -4.52
C GLN A 97 -9.96 -21.71 -3.83
N ARG A 98 -9.93 -21.67 -2.49
CA ARG A 98 -9.44 -20.49 -1.74
C ARG A 98 -7.96 -20.24 -2.01
N LYS A 99 -7.12 -21.27 -2.01
CA LYS A 99 -5.69 -21.13 -2.33
C LYS A 99 -5.49 -20.56 -3.75
N SER A 100 -6.24 -21.05 -4.73
CA SER A 100 -6.19 -20.55 -6.10
C SER A 100 -6.62 -19.08 -6.20
N ASN A 101 -7.73 -18.72 -5.56
CA ASN A 101 -8.22 -17.33 -5.55
C ASN A 101 -7.25 -16.38 -4.83
N THR A 102 -6.69 -16.78 -3.70
CA THR A 102 -5.67 -16.00 -2.99
C THR A 102 -4.45 -15.79 -3.86
N ALA A 103 -3.93 -16.86 -4.50
CA ALA A 103 -2.78 -16.73 -5.40
C ALA A 103 -3.05 -15.79 -6.59
N LEU A 104 -4.29 -15.78 -7.12
CA LEU A 104 -4.68 -14.86 -8.19
C LEU A 104 -4.72 -13.40 -7.69
N VAL A 105 -5.28 -13.17 -6.51
CA VAL A 105 -5.33 -11.83 -5.90
C VAL A 105 -3.92 -11.33 -5.61
N ASP A 106 -3.09 -12.16 -4.97
CA ASP A 106 -1.70 -11.82 -4.65
C ASP A 106 -0.93 -11.45 -5.92
N LYS A 107 -1.05 -12.27 -6.98
CA LYS A 107 -0.43 -11.98 -8.27
C LYS A 107 -0.86 -10.62 -8.85
N VAL A 108 -2.16 -10.31 -8.84
CA VAL A 108 -2.67 -9.04 -9.38
C VAL A 108 -2.21 -7.85 -8.53
N VAL A 109 -2.14 -8.02 -7.22
CA VAL A 109 -1.59 -7.01 -6.31
C VAL A 109 -0.11 -6.80 -6.59
N ASP A 110 0.67 -7.88 -6.74
CA ASP A 110 2.09 -7.81 -7.05
C ASP A 110 2.36 -7.14 -8.41
N GLU A 111 1.60 -7.47 -9.46
CA GLU A 111 1.65 -6.81 -10.78
C GLU A 111 1.34 -5.31 -10.71
N TYR A 112 0.42 -4.90 -9.83
CA TYR A 112 0.08 -3.49 -9.62
C TYR A 112 1.18 -2.76 -8.84
N LEU A 113 1.68 -3.37 -7.76
CA LEU A 113 2.72 -2.79 -6.91
C LEU A 113 4.11 -2.75 -7.58
N SER A 114 4.41 -3.70 -8.47
CA SER A 114 5.61 -3.69 -9.30
C SER A 114 5.56 -2.64 -10.43
N GLY A 115 4.37 -2.08 -10.69
CA GLY A 115 4.13 -1.12 -11.76
C GLY A 115 4.00 -1.74 -13.15
N GLU A 116 3.95 -3.06 -13.26
CA GLU A 116 3.70 -3.80 -14.51
C GLU A 116 2.28 -3.55 -15.04
N LYS A 117 1.33 -3.25 -14.15
CA LYS A 117 -0.02 -2.81 -14.50
C LYS A 117 -0.27 -1.38 -14.01
N LYS A 118 -0.11 -0.41 -14.91
CA LYS A 118 -0.67 0.93 -14.70
C LYS A 118 -2.14 0.89 -15.11
N GLY A 119 -3.02 1.30 -14.19
CA GLY A 119 -4.48 1.23 -14.36
C GLY A 119 -4.99 1.84 -15.65
#